data_AF-A0A420NB46-F1
#
_entry.id   AF-A0A420NB46-F1
#
_cell.length_a   1.000
_cell.length_b   1.000
_cell.length_c   1.000
_cell.angle_alpha   90.00
_cell.angle_beta   90.00
_cell.angle_gamma   90.00
#
_symmetry.space_group_name_H-M   'P 1'
#
loop_
_entity.id
_entity.type
_entity.pdbx_description
1 polymer ?
#
loop_
_entity_poly.entity_id
_entity_poly.type
_entity_poly.pdbx_seq_one_letter_code
_entity_poly.pdbx_strand_id
1 'polypeptide(L)'
;LIPAPRGTGLVASPAVKRFLQLAGVEDAYTSSAGSTKTLENTLKATFVAVSNTYGFLTPNLWKETKLIKSPLDEYADTLREGKRY
;
A
#
# COMPACT_ATOMS: atom_id res chain seq x y z
N LEU A 1 12.13 0.35 0.92
CA LEU A 1 11.97 0.16 -0.54
C LEU A 1 12.77 1.24 -1.25
N ILE A 2 13.49 0.89 -2.29
CA ILE A 2 14.36 1.82 -3.03
C ILE A 2 13.92 1.80 -4.50
N PRO A 3 13.71 2.97 -5.13
CA PRO A 3 13.33 3.03 -6.53
C PRO A 3 14.42 2.39 -7.41
N ALA A 4 14.00 1.59 -8.39
CA ALA A 4 14.89 0.95 -9.35
C ALA A 4 14.62 1.46 -10.78
N PRO A 5 15.62 1.44 -11.68
CA PRO A 5 15.40 1.69 -13.09
C PRO A 5 14.37 0.74 -13.71
N ARG A 6 13.68 1.19 -14.75
CA ARG A 6 12.72 0.36 -15.49
C ARG A 6 13.39 -0.88 -16.06
N GLY A 7 12.75 -2.04 -15.92
CA GLY A 7 13.25 -3.32 -16.43
C GLY A 7 14.25 -4.01 -15.50
N THR A 8 14.49 -3.48 -14.30
CA THR A 8 15.30 -4.16 -13.26
C THR A 8 14.56 -5.37 -12.69
N GLY A 9 13.24 -5.30 -12.63
CA GLY A 9 12.42 -6.22 -11.88
C GLY A 9 12.55 -6.06 -10.37
N LEU A 10 12.00 -7.02 -9.64
CA LEU A 10 12.01 -7.03 -8.19
C LEU A 10 13.24 -7.78 -7.64
N VAL A 11 14.14 -7.03 -7.00
CA VAL A 11 15.33 -7.54 -6.31
C VAL A 11 15.02 -7.67 -4.81
N ALA A 12 14.47 -8.83 -4.44
CA ALA A 12 14.03 -9.12 -3.08
C ALA A 12 14.07 -10.61 -2.76
N SER A 13 13.96 -10.95 -1.47
CA SER A 13 13.76 -12.34 -1.03
C SER A 13 12.45 -12.93 -1.59
N PRO A 14 12.33 -14.26 -1.77
CA PRO A 14 11.17 -14.85 -2.46
C PRO A 14 9.80 -14.46 -1.89
N ALA A 15 9.67 -14.38 -0.56
CA ALA A 15 8.44 -13.96 0.11
C ALA A 15 8.11 -12.49 -0.16
N VAL A 16 9.09 -11.59 -0.02
CA VAL A 16 8.92 -10.15 -0.28
C VAL A 16 8.65 -9.89 -1.76
N LYS A 17 9.31 -10.63 -2.65
CA LYS A 17 9.10 -10.55 -4.10
C LYS A 17 7.67 -10.90 -4.47
N ARG A 18 7.14 -12.02 -3.97
CA ARG A 18 5.73 -12.42 -4.16
C ARG A 18 4.77 -11.34 -3.66
N PHE A 19 5.03 -10.79 -2.48
CA PHE A 19 4.22 -9.72 -1.91
C PHE A 19 4.21 -8.47 -2.81
N LEU A 20 5.38 -8.00 -3.26
CA LEU A 20 5.49 -6.83 -4.13
C LEU A 20 4.86 -7.04 -5.51
N GLN A 21 4.90 -8.27 -6.05
CA GLN A 21 4.17 -8.63 -7.26
C GLN A 21 2.66 -8.51 -7.07
N LEU A 22 2.12 -8.96 -5.93
CA LEU A 22 0.69 -8.81 -5.61
C LEU A 22 0.30 -7.35 -5.41
N ALA A 23 1.22 -6.52 -4.90
CA ALA A 23 1.04 -5.08 -4.80
C ALA A 23 1.13 -4.34 -6.15
N GLY A 24 1.48 -5.04 -7.24
CA GLY A 24 1.61 -4.45 -8.58
C GLY A 24 2.91 -3.67 -8.81
N VAL A 25 3.94 -3.86 -7.98
CA VAL A 25 5.24 -3.19 -8.17
C VAL A 25 6.07 -3.96 -9.20
N GLU A 26 6.51 -3.27 -10.25
CA GLU A 26 7.30 -3.87 -11.34
C GLU A 26 8.81 -3.88 -11.02
N ASP A 27 9.34 -2.72 -10.63
CA ASP A 27 10.78 -2.49 -10.46
C ASP A 27 11.07 -1.90 -9.08
N ALA A 28 11.84 -2.61 -8.24
CA ALA A 28 12.29 -2.09 -6.95
C ALA A 28 13.50 -2.85 -6.42
N TYR A 29 14.42 -2.11 -5.80
CA TYR A 29 15.44 -2.68 -4.93
C TYR A 29 14.91 -2.76 -3.49
N THR A 30 15.28 -3.83 -2.78
CA THR A 30 14.94 -4.01 -1.37
C THR A 30 16.20 -4.15 -0.53
N SER A 31 16.16 -3.54 0.65
CA SER A 31 17.18 -3.71 1.68
C SER A 31 16.44 -3.89 3.00
N SER A 32 16.82 -4.90 3.76
CA SER A 32 16.20 -5.28 5.02
C SER A 32 17.26 -5.35 6.10
N ALA A 33 16.97 -4.79 7.27
CA ALA A 33 17.83 -4.84 8.45
C ALA A 33 17.07 -5.47 9.63
N GLY A 34 17.79 -6.05 10.59
CA GLY A 34 17.22 -6.74 11.75
C GLY A 34 17.08 -8.26 11.56
N SER A 35 16.23 -8.89 12.36
CA SER A 35 16.02 -10.34 12.30
C SER A 35 15.07 -10.72 11.16
N THR A 36 15.66 -11.07 10.01
CA THR A 36 14.93 -11.42 8.77
C THR A 36 14.65 -12.92 8.62
N LYS A 37 15.09 -13.74 9.58
CA LYS A 37 14.83 -15.19 9.57
C LYS A 37 13.35 -15.53 9.76
N THR A 38 12.61 -14.67 10.47
CA THR A 38 11.17 -14.85 10.66
C THR A 38 10.40 -14.22 9.50
N LEU A 39 9.69 -15.09 8.77
CA LEU A 39 8.96 -14.71 7.57
C LEU A 39 7.85 -13.68 7.87
N GLU A 40 7.07 -13.92 8.94
CA GLU A 40 5.96 -13.06 9.32
C GLU A 40 6.42 -11.61 9.61
N ASN A 41 7.48 -11.44 10.40
CA ASN A 41 8.01 -10.11 10.73
C ASN A 41 8.51 -9.40 9.48
N THR A 42 9.19 -10.12 8.59
CA THR A 42 9.71 -9.56 7.33
C THR A 42 8.57 -9.11 6.42
N LEU A 43 7.49 -9.89 6.30
CA LEU A 43 6.32 -9.51 5.50
C LEU A 43 5.54 -8.36 6.14
N LYS A 44 5.35 -8.33 7.46
CA LYS A 44 4.74 -7.20 8.16
C LYS A 44 5.54 -5.91 7.94
N ALA A 45 6.86 -5.97 8.06
CA ALA A 45 7.72 -4.83 7.77
C ALA A 45 7.57 -4.34 6.31
N THR A 46 7.45 -5.28 5.38
CA THR A 46 7.22 -4.95 3.95
C THR A 46 5.85 -4.30 3.75
N PHE A 47 4.79 -4.82 4.37
CA PHE A 47 3.46 -4.24 4.33
C PHE A 47 3.46 -2.80 4.85
N VAL A 48 4.07 -2.56 6.01
CA VAL A 48 4.22 -1.21 6.58
C VAL A 48 5.00 -0.30 5.64
N ALA A 49 6.08 -0.79 5.03
CA ALA A 49 6.87 0.00 4.08
C ALA A 49 6.07 0.42 2.83
N VAL A 50 5.18 -0.45 2.32
CA VAL A 50 4.28 -0.12 1.20
C VAL A 50 3.19 0.85 1.65
N SER A 51 2.56 0.64 2.81
CA SER A 51 1.55 1.57 3.32
C SER A 51 2.11 3.00 3.51
N ASN A 52 3.35 3.11 3.97
CA ASN A 52 4.03 4.39 4.15
C ASN A 52 4.29 5.14 2.83
N THR A 53 4.21 4.51 1.65
CA THR A 53 4.38 5.24 0.38
C THR A 53 3.27 6.24 0.13
N TYR A 54 2.04 5.95 0.57
CA TYR A 54 0.93 6.92 0.54
C TYR A 54 1.02 7.97 1.63
N GLY A 55 1.79 7.71 2.70
CA GLY A 55 2.06 8.69 3.75
C GLY A 55 3.10 9.74 3.35
N PHE A 56 3.85 9.52 2.27
CA PHE A 56 4.86 10.47 1.78
C PHE A 56 4.22 11.54 0.88
N LEU A 57 4.28 12.80 1.32
CA LEU A 57 3.69 13.92 0.59
C LEU A 57 4.63 14.42 -0.51
N THR A 58 4.36 14.02 -1.75
CA THR A 58 5.08 14.48 -2.93
C THR A 58 4.51 15.78 -3.50
N PRO A 59 5.28 16.57 -4.27
CA PRO A 59 4.82 17.86 -4.82
C PRO A 59 3.52 17.81 -5.63
N ASN A 60 3.24 16.68 -6.30
CA ASN A 60 1.99 16.47 -7.03
C ASN A 60 0.74 16.36 -6.13
N LEU A 61 0.92 16.16 -4.82
CA LEU A 61 -0.16 16.04 -3.83
C LEU A 61 -0.34 17.31 -2.97
N TRP A 62 0.44 18.38 -3.20
CA TRP A 62 0.35 19.63 -2.42
C TRP A 62 -0.91 20.45 -2.69
N LYS A 63 -1.57 20.23 -3.82
CA LYS A 63 -2.78 20.96 -4.18
C LYS A 63 -3.92 20.53 -3.25
N GLU A 64 -4.67 21.52 -2.76
CA GLU A 64 -5.84 21.27 -1.93
C GLU A 64 -6.88 20.43 -2.68
N THR A 65 -7.28 19.31 -2.06
CA THR A 65 -8.36 18.44 -2.51
C THR A 65 -9.61 18.74 -1.70
N LYS A 66 -10.73 19.01 -2.37
CA LYS A 66 -12.03 19.17 -1.69
C LYS A 66 -12.42 17.85 -1.04
N LEU A 67 -12.89 17.91 0.20
CA LEU A 67 -13.42 16.75 0.89
C LEU A 67 -14.72 16.29 0.22
N ILE A 68 -14.75 15.03 -0.22
CA ILE A 68 -15.96 14.39 -0.72
C ILE A 68 -16.82 13.93 0.48
N LYS A 69 -18.14 13.86 0.29
CA LYS A 69 -19.04 13.30 1.30
C LYS A 69 -18.67 11.83 1.52
N SER A 70 -18.82 11.36 2.76
CA SER A 70 -18.63 9.94 3.05
C SER A 70 -19.69 9.13 2.30
N PRO A 71 -19.35 7.93 1.76
CA PRO A 71 -20.35 7.03 1.21
C PRO A 71 -21.47 6.71 2.20
N LEU A 72 -21.17 6.70 3.51
CA LEU A 72 -22.17 6.49 4.56
C LEU A 72 -23.22 7.61 4.61
N ASP A 73 -22.81 8.84 4.31
CA ASP A 73 -23.70 10.01 4.30
C ASP A 73 -24.52 10.04 3.00
N GLU A 74 -23.92 9.66 1.88
CA GLU A 74 -24.57 9.64 0.56
C GLU A 74 -25.64 8.56 0.46
N TYR A 75 -25.37 7.37 1.01
CA TYR A 75 -26.29 6.22 0.98
C TYR A 75 -27.07 6.05 2.29
N ALA A 76 -27.13 7.09 3.13
CA ALA A 76 -27.80 7.01 4.42
C ALA A 76 -29.29 6.60 4.30
N ASP A 77 -29.99 7.13 3.30
CA ASP A 77 -31.42 6.86 3.09
C ASP A 77 -31.66 5.44 2.54
N THR A 78 -30.82 4.96 1.62
CA THR A 78 -30.93 3.59 1.08
C THR A 78 -30.61 2.53 2.15
N LEU A 79 -29.61 2.79 3.00
CA LEU A 79 -29.27 1.91 4.13
C LEU A 79 -30.35 1.87 5.22
N ARG A 80 -31.14 2.95 5.37
CA ARG A 80 -32.28 3.01 6.30
C ARG A 80 -33.45 2.14 5.84
N GLU A 81 -33.70 2.08 4.53
CA GLU A 81 -34.82 1.32 3.97
C GLU A 81 -34.60 -0.20 4.02
N GLY A 82 -33.37 -0.68 3.86
CA GLY A 82 -33.02 -2.12 3.86
C GLY A 82 -33.11 -2.86 5.21
N LYS A 83 -33.60 -2.22 6.27
CA LYS A 83 -33.74 -2.80 7.62
C LYS A 83 -35.18 -3.05 8.08
N ARG A 84 -36.16 -3.04 7.16
CA ARG A 84 -37.52 -3.54 7.48
C ARG A 84 -37.57 -5.06 7.32
N TYR A 85 -37.30 -5.77 8.42
CA TYR A 85 -37.82 -7.12 8.63
C TYR A 85 -39.24 -7.03 9.19
#